data_AF-A0A7C6ER28-F1
#
_entry.id   AF-A0A7C6ER28-F1
#
_cell.length_a   1.000
_cell.length_b   1.000
_cell.length_c   1.000
_cell.angle_alpha   90.00
_cell.angle_beta   90.00
_cell.angle_gamma   90.00
#
_symmetry.space_group_name_H-M   'P 1'
#
loop_
_entity.id
_entity.type
_entity.pdbx_description
1 polymer ?
#
loop_
_entity_poly.entity_id
_entity_poly.type
_entity_poly.pdbx_seq_one_letter_code
_entity_poly.pdbx_strand_id
1 'polypeptide(L)'
;AGVISAVGIGMTEPGYEKNFRESNLIGLRKEIRKAKKTAIRGLLGVNIMMAVSDFDDLLKVSIEEKIDLVFIGAGLFLKLPENLSFEMIDNAGTKIIPKVSSARAAHLIFDYWSKHYHRVPDAIAVEGPLAGGHLGFKKNDLENNTFLLSDIIKETYQVIKPFRDEYKTSIPIIAAGGIYTGEDIAAIMSVGADAVKMGSRFVPTYECDADLNFKKEYLFGDKEDITIIQSPVGLPGRAFKNDFLAKVEKGEKMPINCPWKCLKTCNYKEAPYCIAKALFNSAQGNMEQGFAFCGANGYKTHKIESVKEVFDELLSQYEQAISPSKKAI
;
A
#
# COMPACT_ATOMS: atom_id res chain seq x y z
N ALA A 1 -1.21 2.16 -15.71
CA ALA A 1 -0.68 1.31 -14.64
C ALA A 1 -1.59 1.41 -13.42
N GLY A 2 -1.79 0.35 -12.65
CA GLY A 2 -2.66 0.35 -11.47
C GLY A 2 -2.37 -0.83 -10.55
N VAL A 3 -2.72 -0.74 -9.27
CA VAL A 3 -2.42 -1.78 -8.28
C VAL A 3 -3.71 -2.19 -7.56
N ILE A 4 -4.06 -3.47 -7.65
CA ILE A 4 -5.22 -4.06 -6.99
C ILE A 4 -4.83 -4.44 -5.55
N SER A 5 -5.62 -4.04 -4.56
CA SER A 5 -5.44 -4.52 -3.18
C SER A 5 -6.14 -5.87 -2.99
N ALA A 6 -5.40 -6.93 -2.69
CA ALA A 6 -5.97 -8.29 -2.55
C ALA A 6 -6.67 -8.53 -1.20
N VAL A 7 -6.44 -7.68 -0.20
CA VAL A 7 -6.90 -7.91 1.17
C VAL A 7 -8.41 -7.70 1.27
N GLY A 8 -9.16 -8.76 1.57
CA GLY A 8 -10.62 -8.69 1.69
C GLY A 8 -11.32 -8.37 0.37
N ILE A 9 -10.65 -8.59 -0.77
CA ILE A 9 -11.19 -8.27 -2.10
C ILE A 9 -12.47 -9.05 -2.43
N GLY A 10 -12.70 -10.18 -1.77
CA GLY A 10 -13.90 -10.98 -1.90
C GLY A 10 -15.10 -10.47 -1.11
N MET A 11 -15.00 -9.35 -0.37
CA MET A 11 -16.09 -8.87 0.51
C MET A 11 -17.41 -8.58 -0.22
N THR A 12 -17.34 -8.32 -1.52
CA THR A 12 -18.51 -8.12 -2.39
C THR A 12 -19.02 -9.42 -3.03
N GLU A 13 -18.33 -10.55 -2.87
CA GLU A 13 -18.72 -11.82 -3.47
C GLU A 13 -19.80 -12.53 -2.62
N PRO A 14 -20.76 -13.24 -3.26
CA PRO A 14 -21.81 -13.95 -2.54
C PRO A 14 -21.26 -14.99 -1.56
N GLY A 15 -21.74 -14.95 -0.31
CA GLY A 15 -21.34 -15.92 0.72
C GLY A 15 -19.99 -15.67 1.37
N TYR A 16 -19.39 -14.48 1.18
CA TYR A 16 -18.11 -14.08 1.78
C TYR A 16 -18.01 -14.37 3.30
N GLU A 17 -19.09 -14.13 4.05
CA GLU A 17 -19.10 -14.39 5.50
C GLU A 17 -18.84 -15.85 5.87
N LYS A 18 -19.20 -16.80 5.00
CA LYS A 18 -18.98 -18.23 5.23
C LYS A 18 -17.74 -18.75 4.53
N ASN A 19 -17.42 -18.20 3.35
CA ASN A 19 -16.40 -18.70 2.44
C ASN A 19 -15.32 -17.64 2.15
N PHE A 20 -14.83 -16.96 3.20
CA PHE A 20 -13.86 -15.85 3.11
C PHE A 20 -12.72 -16.12 2.11
N ARG A 21 -12.02 -17.24 2.28
CA ARG A 21 -10.82 -17.59 1.50
C ARG A 21 -11.17 -17.75 0.03
N GLU A 22 -12.12 -18.62 -0.29
CA GLU A 22 -12.55 -18.87 -1.67
C GLU A 22 -13.10 -17.60 -2.34
N SER A 23 -13.86 -16.80 -1.60
CA SER A 23 -14.43 -15.54 -2.10
C SER A 23 -13.33 -14.54 -2.44
N ASN A 24 -12.24 -14.45 -1.67
CA ASN A 24 -11.10 -13.61 -2.03
C ASN A 24 -10.41 -14.11 -3.30
N LEU A 25 -10.26 -15.42 -3.49
CA LEU A 25 -9.64 -15.97 -4.70
C LEU A 25 -10.48 -15.67 -5.95
N ILE A 26 -11.81 -15.80 -5.84
CA ILE A 26 -12.76 -15.45 -6.90
C ILE A 26 -12.69 -13.95 -7.20
N GLY A 27 -12.82 -13.10 -6.18
CA GLY A 27 -12.77 -11.64 -6.30
C GLY A 27 -11.46 -11.16 -6.93
N LEU A 28 -10.32 -11.72 -6.51
CA LEU A 28 -9.02 -11.36 -7.06
C LEU A 28 -8.89 -11.70 -8.54
N ARG A 29 -9.28 -12.92 -8.96
CA ARG A 29 -9.26 -13.28 -10.39
C ARG A 29 -10.15 -12.36 -11.21
N LYS A 30 -11.34 -12.04 -10.70
CA LYS A 30 -12.30 -11.16 -11.37
C LYS A 30 -11.74 -9.76 -11.58
N GLU A 31 -11.16 -9.16 -10.55
CA GLU A 31 -10.57 -7.82 -10.65
C GLU A 31 -9.30 -7.79 -11.51
N ILE A 32 -8.43 -8.80 -11.45
CA ILE A 32 -7.27 -8.90 -12.35
C ILE A 32 -7.74 -8.98 -13.81
N ARG A 33 -8.70 -9.86 -14.12
CA ARG A 33 -9.23 -10.02 -15.49
C ARG A 33 -9.96 -8.78 -15.97
N LYS A 34 -10.70 -8.09 -15.10
CA LYS A 34 -11.34 -6.81 -15.40
C LYS A 34 -10.30 -5.74 -15.72
N ALA A 35 -9.28 -5.58 -14.87
CA ALA A 35 -8.20 -4.64 -15.10
C ALA A 35 -7.45 -4.93 -16.41
N LYS A 36 -7.16 -6.19 -16.73
CA LYS A 36 -6.54 -6.58 -18.00
C LYS A 36 -7.38 -6.26 -19.23
N LYS A 37 -8.71 -6.30 -19.11
CA LYS A 37 -9.63 -5.96 -20.21
C LYS A 37 -9.76 -4.45 -20.42
N THR A 38 -9.63 -3.65 -19.37
CA THR A 38 -9.82 -2.19 -19.43
C THR A 38 -8.51 -1.41 -19.57
N ALA A 39 -7.38 -2.01 -19.19
CA ALA A 39 -6.08 -1.38 -19.30
C ALA A 39 -5.67 -1.24 -20.78
N ILE A 40 -5.49 0.00 -21.21
CA ILE A 40 -4.96 0.32 -22.55
C ILE A 40 -3.43 0.24 -22.56
N ARG A 41 -2.78 0.69 -21.46
CA ARG A 41 -1.32 0.73 -21.32
C ARG A 41 -0.84 0.67 -19.87
N GLY A 42 0.41 0.25 -19.71
CA GLY A 42 1.15 0.25 -18.45
C GLY A 42 0.88 -0.99 -17.59
N LEU A 43 1.66 -1.11 -16.51
CA LEU A 43 1.72 -2.32 -15.69
C LEU A 43 0.54 -2.43 -14.72
N LEU A 44 0.04 -3.64 -14.54
CA LEU A 44 -0.93 -4.00 -13.52
C LEU A 44 -0.23 -4.73 -12.38
N GLY A 45 -0.49 -4.29 -11.16
CA GLY A 45 0.06 -4.87 -9.95
C GLY A 45 -1.01 -5.43 -9.03
N VAL A 46 -0.59 -6.30 -8.12
CA VAL A 46 -1.38 -6.70 -6.95
C VAL A 46 -0.59 -6.38 -5.67
N ASN A 47 -1.26 -5.87 -4.65
CA ASN A 47 -0.68 -5.66 -3.32
C ASN A 47 -1.25 -6.70 -2.34
N ILE A 48 -0.37 -7.51 -1.76
CA ILE A 48 -0.72 -8.57 -0.81
C ILE A 48 0.04 -8.35 0.51
N MET A 49 -0.65 -8.57 1.63
CA MET A 49 -0.02 -8.53 2.96
C MET A 49 0.35 -9.94 3.40
N MET A 50 1.59 -10.17 3.85
CA MET A 50 2.00 -11.49 4.39
C MET A 50 1.22 -11.91 5.65
N ALA A 51 0.68 -10.92 6.37
CA ALA A 51 -0.06 -11.11 7.60
C ALA A 51 -1.43 -11.79 7.42
N VAL A 52 -1.99 -11.81 6.21
CA VAL A 52 -3.29 -12.45 5.95
C VAL A 52 -3.16 -13.97 5.92
N SER A 53 -4.21 -14.67 6.36
CA SER A 53 -4.23 -16.13 6.49
C SER A 53 -4.29 -16.88 5.15
N ASP A 54 -4.64 -16.18 4.07
CA ASP A 54 -4.72 -16.66 2.70
C ASP A 54 -3.62 -16.10 1.77
N PHE A 55 -2.53 -15.54 2.34
CA PHE A 55 -1.41 -14.95 1.60
C PHE A 55 -0.90 -15.83 0.45
N ASP A 56 -0.61 -17.10 0.74
CA ASP A 56 -0.03 -18.06 -0.19
C ASP A 56 -0.93 -18.27 -1.42
N ASP A 57 -2.24 -18.36 -1.20
CA ASP A 57 -3.21 -18.57 -2.30
C ASP A 57 -3.42 -17.29 -3.12
N LEU A 58 -3.45 -16.12 -2.47
CA LEU A 58 -3.57 -14.84 -3.16
C LEU A 58 -2.34 -14.60 -4.07
N LEU A 59 -1.14 -14.93 -3.57
CA LEU A 59 0.08 -14.84 -4.36
C LEU A 59 0.04 -15.82 -5.54
N LYS A 60 -0.37 -17.07 -5.30
CA LYS A 60 -0.53 -18.07 -6.35
C LYS A 60 -1.52 -17.65 -7.44
N VAL A 61 -2.70 -17.16 -7.07
CA VAL A 61 -3.69 -16.64 -8.02
C VAL A 61 -3.13 -15.48 -8.83
N SER A 62 -2.37 -14.58 -8.20
CA SER A 62 -1.76 -13.44 -8.90
C SER A 62 -0.76 -13.89 -9.97
N ILE A 63 0.04 -14.91 -9.68
CA ILE A 63 1.02 -15.51 -10.60
C ILE A 63 0.31 -16.29 -11.71
N GLU A 64 -0.70 -17.11 -11.39
CA GLU A 64 -1.50 -17.88 -12.36
C GLU A 64 -2.22 -16.98 -13.36
N GLU A 65 -2.76 -15.84 -12.88
CA GLU A 65 -3.38 -14.83 -13.73
C GLU A 65 -2.34 -13.95 -14.45
N LYS A 66 -1.04 -14.21 -14.30
CA LYS A 66 0.08 -13.50 -14.94
C LYS A 66 0.03 -11.99 -14.73
N ILE A 67 -0.13 -11.54 -13.49
CA ILE A 67 -0.02 -10.11 -13.16
C ILE A 67 1.41 -9.63 -13.41
N ASP A 68 1.61 -8.36 -13.80
CA ASP A 68 2.95 -7.85 -14.13
C ASP A 68 3.83 -7.77 -12.89
N LEU A 69 3.27 -7.38 -11.75
CA LEU A 69 4.01 -7.26 -10.49
C LEU A 69 3.18 -7.52 -9.24
N VAL A 70 3.84 -7.92 -8.15
CA VAL A 70 3.24 -8.11 -6.83
C VAL A 70 4.03 -7.34 -5.77
N PHE A 71 3.35 -6.40 -5.10
CA PHE A 71 3.86 -5.77 -3.88
C PHE A 71 3.55 -6.64 -2.67
N ILE A 72 4.56 -6.96 -1.87
CA ILE A 72 4.42 -7.81 -0.68
C ILE A 72 4.77 -7.01 0.57
N GLY A 73 3.79 -6.73 1.41
CA GLY A 73 3.96 -5.97 2.66
C GLY A 73 3.68 -6.77 3.94
N ALA A 74 3.72 -6.09 5.08
CA ALA A 74 3.37 -6.63 6.41
C ALA A 74 4.19 -7.87 6.83
N GLY A 75 5.50 -7.86 6.55
CA GLY A 75 6.44 -8.90 6.95
C GLY A 75 7.77 -8.82 6.19
N LEU A 76 8.74 -9.65 6.57
CA LEU A 76 9.95 -9.87 5.78
C LEU A 76 9.70 -11.03 4.81
N PHE A 77 9.64 -10.74 3.51
CA PHE A 77 9.41 -11.77 2.50
C PHE A 77 10.70 -12.55 2.22
N LEU A 78 11.10 -13.37 3.18
CA LEU A 78 12.33 -14.17 3.10
C LEU A 78 12.11 -15.46 2.32
N LYS A 79 10.94 -16.12 2.47
CA LYS A 79 10.66 -17.42 1.87
C LYS A 79 9.45 -17.36 0.95
N LEU A 80 9.53 -18.08 -0.17
CA LEU A 80 8.36 -18.39 -0.99
C LEU A 80 7.43 -19.37 -0.23
N PRO A 81 6.10 -19.27 -0.44
CA PRO A 81 5.17 -20.33 -0.08
C PRO A 81 5.57 -21.67 -0.68
N GLU A 82 5.31 -22.77 0.04
CA GLU A 82 5.70 -24.14 -0.39
C GLU A 82 5.02 -24.57 -1.70
N ASN A 83 3.86 -23.99 -2.01
CA ASN A 83 3.09 -24.26 -3.22
C ASN A 83 3.52 -23.40 -4.43
N LEU A 84 4.64 -22.69 -4.34
CA LEU A 84 5.19 -21.83 -5.39
C LEU A 84 6.67 -22.09 -5.62
N SER A 85 7.10 -21.94 -6.87
CA SER A 85 8.51 -21.97 -7.25
C SER A 85 8.89 -20.71 -8.03
N PHE A 86 10.18 -20.40 -8.05
CA PHE A 86 10.71 -19.32 -8.88
C PHE A 86 10.47 -19.56 -10.37
N GLU A 87 10.51 -20.82 -10.83
CA GLU A 87 10.19 -21.18 -12.21
C GLU A 87 8.75 -20.79 -12.58
N MET A 88 7.77 -21.01 -11.69
CA MET A 88 6.39 -20.57 -11.92
C MET A 88 6.28 -19.05 -12.04
N ILE A 89 7.00 -18.31 -11.20
CA ILE A 89 7.03 -16.84 -11.22
C ILE A 89 7.66 -16.35 -12.53
N ASP A 90 8.80 -16.92 -12.91
CA ASP A 90 9.55 -16.53 -14.10
C ASP A 90 8.73 -16.86 -15.38
N ASN A 91 8.07 -18.02 -15.45
CA ASN A 91 7.18 -18.41 -16.55
C ASN A 91 5.92 -17.51 -16.66
N ALA A 92 5.43 -16.99 -15.54
CA ALA A 92 4.33 -16.02 -15.54
C ALA A 92 4.78 -14.62 -15.96
N GLY A 93 6.08 -14.31 -15.83
CA GLY A 93 6.64 -12.98 -16.04
C GLY A 93 6.35 -12.00 -14.90
N THR A 94 5.84 -12.48 -13.77
CA THR A 94 5.47 -11.65 -12.62
C THR A 94 6.69 -11.17 -11.84
N LYS A 95 6.75 -9.87 -11.55
CA LYS A 95 7.81 -9.24 -10.74
C LYS A 95 7.47 -9.18 -9.27
N ILE A 96 8.42 -9.54 -8.40
CA ILE A 96 8.22 -9.58 -6.95
C ILE A 96 8.87 -8.37 -6.29
N ILE A 97 8.06 -7.57 -5.58
CA ILE A 97 8.47 -6.30 -4.99
C ILE A 97 8.16 -6.29 -3.49
N PRO A 98 9.11 -6.67 -2.63
CA PRO A 98 8.96 -6.54 -1.19
C PRO A 98 8.79 -5.06 -0.80
N LYS A 99 7.91 -4.79 0.16
CA LYS A 99 7.70 -3.46 0.76
C LYS A 99 8.34 -3.41 2.14
N VAL A 100 9.16 -2.41 2.37
CA VAL A 100 9.91 -2.20 3.62
C VAL A 100 9.77 -0.76 4.12
N SER A 101 10.07 -0.56 5.40
CA SER A 101 10.11 0.77 6.04
C SER A 101 11.49 1.11 6.62
N SER A 102 12.52 0.32 6.30
CA SER A 102 13.91 0.58 6.71
C SER A 102 14.92 -0.10 5.79
N ALA A 103 16.11 0.49 5.67
CA ALA A 103 17.22 -0.11 4.95
C ALA A 103 17.66 -1.46 5.58
N ARG A 104 17.55 -1.60 6.91
CA ARG A 104 17.81 -2.87 7.60
C ARG A 104 16.91 -4.00 7.09
N ALA A 105 15.61 -3.74 6.93
CA ALA A 105 14.68 -4.73 6.40
C ALA A 105 14.99 -5.08 4.94
N ALA A 106 15.34 -4.09 4.11
CA ALA A 106 15.80 -4.33 2.74
C ALA A 106 17.02 -5.26 2.72
N HIS A 107 18.07 -4.91 3.47
CA HIS A 107 19.29 -5.73 3.55
C HIS A 107 18.99 -7.18 3.93
N LEU A 108 18.17 -7.41 4.96
CA LEU A 108 17.82 -8.77 5.39
C LEU A 108 17.12 -9.60 4.31
N ILE A 109 16.24 -8.97 3.52
CA ILE A 109 15.56 -9.65 2.42
C ILE A 109 16.54 -9.99 1.29
N PHE A 110 17.35 -9.01 0.86
CA PHE A 110 18.32 -9.19 -0.21
C PHE A 110 19.42 -10.20 0.15
N ASP A 111 19.96 -10.12 1.37
CA ASP A 111 20.96 -11.05 1.88
C ASP A 111 20.42 -12.48 1.94
N TYR A 112 19.19 -12.66 2.44
CA TYR A 112 18.56 -13.97 2.49
C TYR A 112 18.34 -14.55 1.09
N TRP A 113 17.77 -13.76 0.18
CA TRP A 113 17.51 -14.22 -1.19
C TRP A 113 18.80 -14.56 -1.94
N SER A 114 19.83 -13.73 -1.79
CA SER A 114 21.14 -13.99 -2.39
C SER A 114 21.72 -15.32 -1.92
N LYS A 115 21.73 -15.54 -0.59
CA LYS A 115 22.30 -16.75 0.02
C LYS A 115 21.52 -18.02 -0.25
N HIS A 116 20.19 -17.95 -0.25
CA HIS A 116 19.33 -19.14 -0.30
C HIS A 116 18.77 -19.44 -1.68
N TYR A 117 18.65 -18.46 -2.54
CA TYR A 117 18.02 -18.60 -3.85
C TYR A 117 18.92 -18.17 -5.01
N HIS A 118 20.12 -17.64 -4.74
CA HIS A 118 21.04 -17.12 -5.76
C HIS A 118 20.34 -16.16 -6.72
N ARG A 119 19.46 -15.32 -6.16
CA ARG A 119 18.75 -14.24 -6.86
C ARG A 119 18.38 -13.14 -5.87
N VAL A 120 17.87 -12.04 -6.39
CA VAL A 120 17.42 -10.88 -5.61
C VAL A 120 16.01 -10.48 -6.02
N PRO A 121 15.26 -9.75 -5.18
CA PRO A 121 13.97 -9.18 -5.58
C PRO A 121 14.07 -8.29 -6.83
N ASP A 122 13.00 -8.24 -7.63
CA ASP A 122 12.98 -7.49 -8.91
C ASP A 122 12.99 -5.96 -8.70
N ALA A 123 12.46 -5.49 -7.57
CA ALA A 123 12.50 -4.11 -7.11
C ALA A 123 12.27 -4.08 -5.59
N ILE A 124 12.37 -2.90 -4.97
CA ILE A 124 12.02 -2.70 -3.57
C ILE A 124 11.10 -1.49 -3.42
N ALA A 125 10.00 -1.64 -2.66
CA ALA A 125 9.15 -0.52 -2.29
C ALA A 125 9.51 -0.02 -0.89
N VAL A 126 9.84 1.26 -0.76
CA VAL A 126 10.20 1.90 0.50
C VAL A 126 9.07 2.81 0.94
N GLU A 127 8.39 2.45 2.03
CA GLU A 127 7.26 3.19 2.58
C GLU A 127 7.68 3.99 3.82
N GLY A 128 7.57 5.31 3.72
CA GLY A 128 7.95 6.27 4.74
C GLY A 128 6.82 6.60 5.73
N PRO A 129 7.13 7.38 6.79
CA PRO A 129 6.22 7.62 7.91
C PRO A 129 5.00 8.49 7.59
N LEU A 130 5.03 9.19 6.45
CA LEU A 130 3.92 10.02 5.96
C LEU A 130 2.89 9.25 5.14
N ALA A 131 3.05 7.93 4.99
CA ALA A 131 2.07 7.06 4.34
C ALA A 131 0.73 7.04 5.09
N GLY A 132 -0.30 6.53 4.41
CA GLY A 132 -1.60 6.24 4.98
C GLY A 132 -1.79 4.76 5.26
N GLY A 133 -2.85 4.41 6.00
CA GLY A 133 -3.07 3.02 6.41
C GLY A 133 -2.12 2.61 7.53
N HIS A 134 -1.82 1.31 7.63
CA HIS A 134 -0.92 0.78 8.64
C HIS A 134 0.54 1.14 8.35
N LEU A 135 1.27 1.53 9.38
CA LEU A 135 2.63 2.07 9.27
C LEU A 135 3.66 1.11 9.87
N GLY A 136 4.79 0.94 9.18
CA GLY A 136 5.93 0.13 9.63
C GLY A 136 6.81 0.79 10.69
N PHE A 137 6.24 1.70 11.48
CA PHE A 137 6.95 2.55 12.46
C PHE A 137 6.24 2.48 13.81
N LYS A 138 6.96 2.75 14.91
CA LYS A 138 6.34 2.88 16.22
C LYS A 138 5.60 4.21 16.33
N LYS A 139 4.56 4.27 17.15
CA LYS A 139 3.76 5.47 17.36
C LYS A 139 4.61 6.70 17.74
N ASN A 140 5.51 6.54 18.71
CA ASN A 140 6.39 7.64 19.14
C ASN A 140 7.32 8.15 18.03
N ASP A 141 7.78 7.27 17.13
CA ASP A 141 8.65 7.68 16.01
C ASP A 141 7.87 8.52 14.98
N LEU A 142 6.58 8.23 14.82
CA LEU A 142 5.67 8.97 13.95
C LEU A 142 5.32 10.34 14.52
N GLU A 143 5.06 10.42 15.83
CA GLU A 143 4.73 11.67 16.53
C GLU A 143 5.93 12.63 16.59
N ASN A 144 7.15 12.08 16.75
CA ASN A 144 8.38 12.87 16.81
C ASN A 144 8.99 13.17 15.43
N ASN A 145 8.39 12.70 14.34
CA ASN A 145 8.95 12.80 12.98
C ASN A 145 10.40 12.31 12.89
N THR A 146 10.72 11.19 13.56
CA THR A 146 12.09 10.67 13.71
C THR A 146 12.74 10.30 12.38
N PHE A 147 11.94 9.92 11.38
CA PHE A 147 12.43 9.40 10.10
C PHE A 147 11.94 10.25 8.93
N LEU A 148 12.80 10.40 7.92
CA LEU A 148 12.45 10.99 6.62
C LEU A 148 12.50 9.93 5.53
N LEU A 149 11.53 9.93 4.62
CA LEU A 149 11.52 8.99 3.48
C LEU A 149 12.80 9.14 2.64
N SER A 150 13.29 10.36 2.44
CA SER A 150 14.53 10.64 1.70
C SER A 150 15.74 9.94 2.30
N ASP A 151 15.84 9.88 3.62
CA ASP A 151 16.99 9.26 4.30
C ASP A 151 16.89 7.74 4.20
N ILE A 152 15.69 7.18 4.38
CA ILE A 152 15.46 5.73 4.20
C ILE A 152 15.77 5.31 2.76
N ILE A 153 15.44 6.12 1.75
CA ILE A 153 15.77 5.86 0.34
C ILE A 153 17.29 5.81 0.14
N LYS A 154 18.03 6.82 0.62
CA LYS A 154 19.50 6.88 0.51
C LYS A 154 20.16 5.69 1.20
N GLU A 155 19.74 5.37 2.42
CA GLU A 155 20.24 4.22 3.18
C GLU A 155 19.90 2.90 2.46
N THR A 156 18.69 2.78 1.92
CA THR A 156 18.26 1.60 1.15
C THR A 156 19.13 1.42 -0.09
N TYR A 157 19.44 2.50 -0.81
CA TYR A 157 20.35 2.46 -1.94
C TYR A 157 21.73 1.91 -1.54
N GLN A 158 22.29 2.39 -0.43
CA GLN A 158 23.61 1.91 0.04
C GLN A 158 23.61 0.41 0.35
N VAL A 159 22.56 -0.11 0.99
CA VAL A 159 22.50 -1.54 1.34
C VAL A 159 22.20 -2.44 0.15
N ILE A 160 21.47 -1.97 -0.88
CA ILE A 160 21.19 -2.79 -2.07
C ILE A 160 22.28 -2.72 -3.14
N LYS A 161 23.15 -1.69 -3.10
CA LYS A 161 24.20 -1.49 -4.10
C LYS A 161 25.11 -2.71 -4.29
N PRO A 162 25.64 -3.38 -3.24
CA PRO A 162 26.46 -4.57 -3.41
C PRO A 162 25.73 -5.69 -4.17
N PHE A 163 24.42 -5.85 -3.95
CA PHE A 163 23.60 -6.83 -4.65
C PHE A 163 23.36 -6.45 -6.12
N ARG A 164 23.21 -5.15 -6.43
CA ARG A 164 23.14 -4.67 -7.83
C ARG A 164 24.42 -5.04 -8.59
N ASP A 165 25.57 -4.82 -7.95
CA ASP A 165 26.90 -5.09 -8.52
C ASP A 165 27.14 -6.61 -8.70
N GLU A 166 26.82 -7.41 -7.68
CA GLU A 166 26.97 -8.88 -7.70
C GLU A 166 26.09 -9.53 -8.79
N TYR A 167 24.81 -9.17 -8.83
CA TYR A 167 23.82 -9.76 -9.75
C TYR A 167 23.75 -9.06 -11.11
N LYS A 168 24.56 -8.00 -11.33
CA LYS A 168 24.60 -7.20 -12.57
C LYS A 168 23.21 -6.76 -13.03
N THR A 169 22.38 -6.32 -12.08
CA THR A 169 20.98 -5.99 -12.34
C THR A 169 20.62 -4.64 -11.73
N SER A 170 19.77 -3.88 -12.43
CA SER A 170 19.11 -2.72 -11.85
C SER A 170 18.03 -3.20 -10.88
N ILE A 171 18.00 -2.65 -9.66
CA ILE A 171 16.98 -2.97 -8.65
C ILE A 171 16.23 -1.68 -8.33
N PRO A 172 15.13 -1.34 -9.03
CA PRO A 172 14.43 -0.08 -8.84
C PRO A 172 13.96 0.12 -7.39
N ILE A 173 14.13 1.34 -6.87
CA ILE A 173 13.61 1.76 -5.57
C ILE A 173 12.32 2.57 -5.79
N ILE A 174 11.20 2.06 -5.29
CA ILE A 174 9.88 2.67 -5.42
C ILE A 174 9.54 3.38 -4.10
N ALA A 175 9.53 4.71 -4.09
CA ALA A 175 9.23 5.50 -2.90
C ALA A 175 7.71 5.62 -2.65
N ALA A 176 7.28 5.51 -1.41
CA ALA A 176 5.88 5.64 -1.01
C ALA A 176 5.72 6.39 0.31
N GLY A 177 4.64 7.17 0.41
CA GLY A 177 4.27 7.90 1.63
C GLY A 177 4.64 9.38 1.59
N GLY A 178 3.67 10.25 1.84
CA GLY A 178 3.85 11.71 1.81
C GLY A 178 3.90 12.35 0.42
N ILE A 179 4.19 11.60 -0.64
CA ILE A 179 4.25 12.12 -2.02
C ILE A 179 2.84 12.46 -2.52
N TYR A 180 2.61 13.72 -2.91
CA TYR A 180 1.29 14.22 -3.31
C TYR A 180 1.30 15.09 -4.57
N THR A 181 2.36 15.85 -4.82
CA THR A 181 2.52 16.74 -5.99
C THR A 181 3.66 16.29 -6.90
N GLY A 182 3.77 16.86 -8.11
CA GLY A 182 4.89 16.60 -9.00
C GLY A 182 6.24 17.08 -8.46
N GLU A 183 6.26 18.14 -7.65
CA GLU A 183 7.45 18.59 -6.92
C GLU A 183 7.91 17.55 -5.90
N ASP A 184 6.97 16.92 -5.18
CA ASP A 184 7.31 15.82 -4.25
C ASP A 184 7.95 14.65 -5.02
N ILE A 185 7.45 14.34 -6.21
CA ILE A 185 8.01 13.31 -7.11
C ILE A 185 9.43 13.70 -7.53
N ALA A 186 9.64 14.93 -8.00
CA ALA A 186 10.95 15.41 -8.41
C ALA A 186 11.96 15.38 -7.26
N ALA A 187 11.54 15.84 -6.08
CA ALA A 187 12.36 15.85 -4.88
C ALA A 187 12.78 14.44 -4.47
N ILE A 188 11.86 13.48 -4.42
CA ILE A 188 12.20 12.12 -3.98
C ILE A 188 13.01 11.34 -5.03
N MET A 189 12.77 11.57 -6.31
CA MET A 189 13.58 10.97 -7.37
C MET A 189 15.01 11.52 -7.35
N SER A 190 15.21 12.80 -7.03
CA SER A 190 16.55 13.41 -6.95
C SER A 190 17.47 12.79 -5.88
N VAL A 191 16.90 12.12 -4.87
CA VAL A 191 17.65 11.44 -3.81
C VAL A 191 17.82 9.94 -4.03
N GLY A 192 17.42 9.43 -5.21
CA GLY A 192 17.71 8.05 -5.64
C GLY A 192 16.51 7.11 -5.72
N ALA A 193 15.26 7.61 -5.64
CA ALA A 193 14.09 6.82 -6.00
C ALA A 193 13.95 6.73 -7.53
N ASP A 194 13.58 5.56 -8.03
CA ASP A 194 13.38 5.29 -9.46
C ASP A 194 11.90 5.44 -9.88
N ALA A 195 10.98 5.31 -8.93
CA ALA A 195 9.55 5.52 -9.13
C ALA A 195 8.85 5.90 -7.82
N VAL A 196 7.57 6.29 -7.92
CA VAL A 196 6.72 6.60 -6.77
C VAL A 196 5.46 5.73 -6.75
N LYS A 197 4.99 5.41 -5.54
CA LYS A 197 3.69 4.78 -5.31
C LYS A 197 2.83 5.72 -4.45
N MET A 198 1.70 6.13 -5.01
CA MET A 198 0.78 7.09 -4.39
C MET A 198 -0.58 6.44 -4.14
N GLY A 199 -1.19 6.74 -2.99
CA GLY A 199 -2.51 6.22 -2.61
C GLY A 199 -3.52 7.35 -2.41
N SER A 200 -3.36 8.12 -1.33
CA SER A 200 -4.29 9.18 -0.94
C SER A 200 -4.62 10.21 -2.03
N ARG A 201 -3.68 10.55 -2.91
CA ARG A 201 -3.93 11.48 -4.03
C ARG A 201 -5.00 10.99 -5.01
N PHE A 202 -5.17 9.66 -5.13
CA PHE A 202 -6.11 9.05 -6.07
C PHE A 202 -7.48 8.70 -5.45
N VAL A 203 -7.68 8.88 -4.15
CA VAL A 203 -8.96 8.62 -3.49
C VAL A 203 -10.08 9.58 -3.98
N PRO A 204 -9.88 10.91 -4.01
CA PRO A 204 -10.89 11.85 -4.49
C PRO A 204 -10.93 11.91 -6.03
N THR A 205 -10.89 10.75 -6.70
CA THR A 205 -11.07 10.67 -8.16
C THR A 205 -12.44 10.13 -8.56
N TYR A 206 -12.90 10.41 -9.78
CA TYR A 206 -14.15 9.83 -10.30
C TYR A 206 -14.06 8.30 -10.44
N GLU A 207 -12.88 7.79 -10.79
CA GLU A 207 -12.62 6.36 -11.02
C GLU A 207 -12.43 5.55 -9.73
N CYS A 208 -12.12 6.19 -8.61
CA CYS A 208 -12.14 5.52 -7.31
C CYS A 208 -13.58 5.11 -6.96
N ASP A 209 -13.78 3.86 -6.61
CA ASP A 209 -15.10 3.25 -6.35
C ASP A 209 -15.58 3.40 -4.90
N ALA A 210 -14.81 4.06 -4.04
CA ALA A 210 -15.26 4.43 -2.71
C ALA A 210 -16.45 5.39 -2.77
N ASP A 211 -17.39 5.22 -1.86
CA ASP A 211 -18.57 6.07 -1.75
C ASP A 211 -18.21 7.55 -1.57
N LEU A 212 -19.10 8.44 -2.02
CA LEU A 212 -18.89 9.88 -1.90
C LEU A 212 -18.67 10.31 -0.45
N ASN A 213 -19.33 9.70 0.53
CA ASN A 213 -19.13 10.02 1.95
C ASN A 213 -17.71 9.70 2.43
N PHE A 214 -17.07 8.65 1.90
CA PHE A 214 -15.65 8.37 2.17
C PHE A 214 -14.76 9.47 1.57
N LYS A 215 -15.05 9.88 0.34
CA LYS A 215 -14.30 10.93 -0.36
C LYS A 215 -14.47 12.30 0.32
N LYS A 216 -15.61 12.58 0.94
CA LYS A 216 -15.85 13.84 1.68
C LYS A 216 -14.85 14.06 2.83
N GLU A 217 -14.41 13.00 3.50
CA GLU A 217 -13.34 13.09 4.51
C GLU A 217 -12.06 13.70 3.92
N TYR A 218 -11.73 13.36 2.67
CA TYR A 218 -10.58 13.92 1.96
C TYR A 218 -10.82 15.36 1.49
N LEU A 219 -12.05 15.69 1.08
CA LEU A 219 -12.39 17.00 0.52
C LEU A 219 -12.53 18.09 1.58
N PHE A 220 -13.03 17.72 2.76
CA PHE A 220 -13.37 18.66 3.83
C PHE A 220 -12.52 18.50 5.08
N GLY A 221 -11.75 17.40 5.21
CA GLY A 221 -10.84 17.21 6.33
C GLY A 221 -9.61 18.09 6.21
N ASP A 222 -9.26 18.76 7.31
CA ASP A 222 -8.07 19.58 7.41
C ASP A 222 -6.86 18.78 7.89
N LYS A 223 -5.69 19.41 7.91
CA LYS A 223 -4.44 18.78 8.37
C LYS A 223 -4.56 18.30 9.82
N GLU A 224 -5.26 19.05 10.66
CA GLU A 224 -5.46 18.80 12.09
C GLU A 224 -6.40 17.61 12.37
N ASP A 225 -7.20 17.23 11.38
CA ASP A 225 -8.10 16.07 11.44
C ASP A 225 -7.36 14.76 11.18
N ILE A 226 -6.13 14.80 10.67
CA ILE A 226 -5.34 13.61 10.42
C ILE A 226 -4.59 13.20 11.69
N THR A 227 -4.79 11.96 12.15
CA THR A 227 -4.17 11.43 13.36
C THR A 227 -3.53 10.06 13.17
N ILE A 228 -2.67 9.69 14.13
CA ILE A 228 -2.19 8.32 14.29
C ILE A 228 -3.10 7.57 15.25
N ILE A 229 -3.82 6.58 14.73
CA ILE A 229 -4.64 5.67 15.50
C ILE A 229 -3.84 4.42 15.89
N GLN A 230 -4.21 3.82 17.02
CA GLN A 230 -3.77 2.48 17.36
C GLN A 230 -4.76 1.47 16.79
N SER A 231 -4.37 0.72 15.76
CA SER A 231 -5.29 -0.26 15.14
C SER A 231 -5.56 -1.44 16.10
N PRO A 232 -6.72 -2.11 15.94
CA PRO A 232 -7.07 -3.31 16.71
C PRO A 232 -6.13 -4.50 16.45
N VAL A 233 -5.25 -4.40 15.45
CA VAL A 233 -4.27 -5.43 15.09
C VAL A 233 -2.87 -5.11 15.60
N GLY A 234 -2.74 -4.11 16.49
CA GLY A 234 -1.49 -3.79 17.19
C GLY A 234 -0.54 -2.87 16.43
N LEU A 235 -0.87 -2.45 15.21
CA LEU A 235 -0.05 -1.56 14.40
C LEU A 235 -0.57 -0.12 14.42
N PRO A 236 0.29 0.91 14.44
CA PRO A 236 -0.13 2.28 14.18
C PRO A 236 -0.73 2.40 12.78
N GLY A 237 -1.76 3.23 12.63
CA GLY A 237 -2.31 3.60 11.34
C GLY A 237 -2.61 5.09 11.27
N ARG A 238 -2.69 5.65 10.05
CA ARG A 238 -3.01 7.07 9.84
C ARG A 238 -4.35 7.23 9.15
N ALA A 239 -5.25 7.99 9.78
CA ALA A 239 -6.63 8.20 9.35
C ALA A 239 -7.11 9.62 9.65
N PHE A 240 -8.19 10.03 8.98
CA PHE A 240 -9.00 11.16 9.42
C PHE A 240 -9.73 10.79 10.70
N LYS A 241 -9.74 11.69 11.68
CA LYS A 241 -10.55 11.61 12.89
C LYS A 241 -12.02 11.66 12.51
N ASN A 242 -12.82 10.82 13.13
CA ASN A 242 -14.27 10.88 13.02
C ASN A 242 -14.92 10.34 14.31
N ASP A 243 -16.24 10.40 14.38
CA ASP A 243 -17.00 9.95 15.53
C ASP A 243 -16.78 8.47 15.87
N PHE A 244 -16.60 7.61 14.86
CA PHE A 244 -16.29 6.20 15.07
C PHE A 244 -14.98 6.01 15.83
N LEU A 245 -13.90 6.68 15.38
CA LEU A 245 -12.60 6.61 16.05
C LEU A 245 -12.64 7.28 17.44
N ALA A 246 -13.37 8.39 17.59
CA ALA A 246 -13.53 9.05 18.88
C ALA A 246 -14.22 8.16 19.93
N LYS A 247 -15.22 7.36 19.52
CA LYS A 247 -15.87 6.35 20.38
C LYS A 247 -14.89 5.25 20.79
N VAL A 248 -14.13 4.73 19.84
CA VAL A 248 -13.11 3.70 20.10
C VAL A 248 -12.04 4.21 21.06
N GLU A 249 -11.56 5.45 20.90
CA GLU A 249 -10.58 6.08 21.80
C GLU A 249 -11.11 6.26 23.22
N LYS A 250 -12.42 6.50 23.38
CA LYS A 250 -13.11 6.52 24.69
C LYS A 250 -13.30 5.14 25.32
N GLY A 251 -12.87 4.07 24.64
CA GLY A 251 -12.95 2.69 25.12
C GLY A 251 -14.24 1.97 24.74
N GLU A 252 -15.10 2.56 23.89
CA GLU A 252 -16.26 1.85 23.36
C GLU A 252 -15.80 0.68 22.49
N LYS A 253 -16.47 -0.47 22.66
CA LYS A 253 -16.21 -1.68 21.90
C LYS A 253 -17.40 -1.99 21.00
N MET A 254 -17.11 -2.39 19.77
CA MET A 254 -18.02 -2.96 18.80
C MET A 254 -17.65 -4.44 18.63
N PRO A 255 -17.88 -5.28 19.66
CA PRO A 255 -17.43 -6.66 19.68
C PRO A 255 -18.01 -7.42 18.49
N ILE A 256 -17.18 -8.22 17.84
CA ILE A 256 -17.59 -9.07 16.73
C ILE A 256 -17.36 -10.53 17.04
N ASN A 257 -18.26 -11.40 16.57
CA ASN A 257 -17.91 -12.80 16.39
C ASN A 257 -17.22 -12.93 15.04
N CYS A 258 -15.89 -13.03 15.02
CA CYS A 258 -15.12 -12.99 13.76
C CYS A 258 -15.32 -14.25 12.92
N PRO A 259 -15.96 -14.15 11.74
CA PRO A 259 -16.14 -15.32 10.88
C PRO A 259 -14.92 -15.57 9.98
N TRP A 260 -14.08 -14.56 9.75
CA TRP A 260 -13.06 -14.59 8.71
C TRP A 260 -11.71 -15.13 9.16
N LYS A 261 -11.32 -14.91 10.43
CA LYS A 261 -9.94 -15.17 10.93
C LYS A 261 -8.88 -14.76 9.89
N CYS A 262 -9.08 -13.57 9.31
CA CYS A 262 -8.38 -13.14 8.10
C CYS A 262 -6.90 -12.81 8.30
N LEU A 263 -6.46 -12.57 9.55
CA LEU A 263 -5.07 -12.30 9.90
C LEU A 263 -4.54 -13.40 10.81
N LYS A 264 -3.28 -13.79 10.59
CA LYS A 264 -2.59 -14.83 11.37
C LYS A 264 -2.49 -14.48 12.87
N THR A 265 -2.43 -13.19 13.21
CA THR A 265 -2.15 -12.69 14.57
C THR A 265 -3.30 -11.90 15.21
N CYS A 266 -4.48 -11.83 14.59
CA CYS A 266 -5.57 -11.02 15.12
C CYS A 266 -6.25 -11.68 16.33
N ASN A 267 -6.23 -10.98 17.48
CA ASN A 267 -7.00 -11.36 18.66
C ASN A 267 -8.39 -10.70 18.64
N TYR A 268 -9.30 -11.26 17.84
CA TYR A 268 -10.66 -10.71 17.67
C TYR A 268 -11.50 -10.67 18.95
N LYS A 269 -11.12 -11.41 20.00
CA LYS A 269 -11.81 -11.42 21.29
C LYS A 269 -11.56 -10.16 22.11
N GLU A 270 -10.39 -9.55 21.93
CA GLU A 270 -9.96 -8.35 22.66
C GLU A 270 -10.04 -7.10 21.80
N ALA A 271 -9.97 -7.26 20.48
CA ALA A 271 -10.06 -6.17 19.52
C ALA A 271 -11.33 -5.32 19.75
N PRO A 272 -11.21 -3.99 19.87
CA PRO A 272 -12.36 -3.12 20.09
C PRO A 272 -13.32 -3.11 18.90
N TYR A 273 -12.86 -3.42 17.70
CA TYR A 273 -13.67 -3.55 16.49
C TYR A 273 -12.92 -4.38 15.44
N CYS A 274 -13.63 -4.80 14.38
CA CYS A 274 -13.00 -5.43 13.22
C CYS A 274 -12.60 -4.39 12.18
N ILE A 275 -11.29 -4.23 11.96
CA ILE A 275 -10.79 -3.25 10.99
C ILE A 275 -11.19 -3.54 9.55
N ALA A 276 -11.22 -4.81 9.12
CA ALA A 276 -11.66 -5.16 7.77
C ALA A 276 -13.13 -4.74 7.53
N LYS A 277 -14.01 -4.96 8.52
CA LYS A 277 -15.41 -4.54 8.46
C LYS A 277 -15.55 -3.02 8.49
N ALA A 278 -14.79 -2.34 9.35
CA ALA A 278 -14.80 -0.88 9.43
C ALA A 278 -14.38 -0.21 8.11
N LEU A 279 -13.31 -0.72 7.48
CA LEU A 279 -12.84 -0.22 6.19
C LEU A 279 -13.85 -0.49 5.08
N PHE A 280 -14.43 -1.69 5.03
CA PHE A 280 -15.48 -2.02 4.07
C PHE A 280 -16.71 -1.12 4.23
N ASN A 281 -17.20 -0.96 5.46
CA ASN A 281 -18.32 -0.07 5.78
C ASN A 281 -18.06 1.36 5.30
N SER A 282 -16.87 1.90 5.60
CA SER A 282 -16.50 3.25 5.18
C SER A 282 -16.43 3.38 3.66
N ALA A 283 -15.87 2.38 2.96
CA ALA A 283 -15.82 2.38 1.50
C ALA A 283 -17.22 2.32 0.86
N GLN A 284 -18.21 1.76 1.56
CA GLN A 284 -19.63 1.76 1.17
C GLN A 284 -20.41 2.99 1.69
N GLY A 285 -19.73 3.99 2.27
CA GLY A 285 -20.33 5.25 2.72
C GLY A 285 -20.89 5.23 4.14
N ASN A 286 -20.81 4.10 4.86
CA ASN A 286 -21.20 3.99 6.25
C ASN A 286 -20.05 4.44 7.17
N MET A 287 -19.91 5.76 7.31
CA MET A 287 -18.88 6.39 8.15
C MET A 287 -19.18 6.30 9.65
N GLU A 288 -20.42 5.99 10.06
CA GLU A 288 -20.76 5.76 11.48
C GLU A 288 -20.13 4.48 12.03
N GLN A 289 -19.85 3.51 11.15
CA GLN A 289 -19.25 2.21 11.48
C GLN A 289 -17.91 1.99 10.78
N GLY A 290 -17.19 3.07 10.45
CA GLY A 290 -15.96 3.02 9.69
C GLY A 290 -15.17 4.31 9.78
N PHE A 291 -14.02 4.36 9.12
CA PHE A 291 -13.16 5.54 9.08
C PHE A 291 -12.30 5.53 7.81
N ALA A 292 -11.85 6.71 7.39
CA ALA A 292 -11.01 6.85 6.22
C ALA A 292 -9.52 6.85 6.59
N PHE A 293 -8.81 5.79 6.20
CA PHE A 293 -7.35 5.84 6.19
C PHE A 293 -6.86 6.91 5.20
N CYS A 294 -5.82 7.65 5.57
CA CYS A 294 -5.22 8.69 4.74
C CYS A 294 -3.73 8.88 5.06
N GLY A 295 -2.96 9.30 4.06
CA GLY A 295 -1.58 9.75 4.26
C GLY A 295 -1.54 11.14 4.88
N ALA A 296 -0.36 11.59 5.32
CA ALA A 296 -0.21 12.86 6.01
C ALA A 296 -0.63 14.08 5.16
N ASN A 297 -0.65 13.94 3.84
CA ASN A 297 -1.09 14.96 2.89
C ASN A 297 -2.52 14.72 2.36
N GLY A 298 -3.32 13.87 3.02
CA GLY A 298 -4.69 13.54 2.59
C GLY A 298 -5.59 14.76 2.40
N TYR A 299 -5.42 15.78 3.26
CA TYR A 299 -6.18 17.04 3.29
C TYR A 299 -5.95 17.98 2.10
N LYS A 300 -4.96 17.71 1.24
CA LYS A 300 -4.54 18.65 0.18
C LYS A 300 -5.49 18.71 -1.03
N THR A 301 -6.46 17.78 -1.16
CA THR A 301 -7.39 17.79 -2.31
C THR A 301 -8.75 18.35 -1.89
N HIS A 302 -9.22 19.38 -2.58
CA HIS A 302 -10.50 20.05 -2.29
C HIS A 302 -11.56 19.88 -3.39
N LYS A 303 -11.30 19.03 -4.39
CA LYS A 303 -12.23 18.73 -5.48
C LYS A 303 -12.09 17.29 -5.94
N ILE A 304 -13.16 16.75 -6.52
CA ILE A 304 -13.09 15.45 -7.22
C ILE A 304 -12.63 15.70 -8.64
N GLU A 305 -11.65 14.94 -9.09
CA GLU A 305 -11.03 15.04 -10.43
C GLU A 305 -10.96 13.67 -11.10
N SER A 306 -10.71 13.60 -12.40
CA SER A 306 -10.40 12.35 -13.05
C SER A 306 -8.97 11.90 -12.73
N VAL A 307 -8.71 10.59 -12.78
CA VAL A 307 -7.34 10.05 -12.71
C VAL A 307 -6.46 10.69 -13.79
N LYS A 308 -7.02 10.98 -14.97
CA LYS A 308 -6.31 11.68 -16.04
C LYS A 308 -5.84 13.06 -15.61
N GLU A 309 -6.72 13.89 -15.05
CA GLU A 309 -6.38 15.25 -14.58
C GLU A 309 -5.32 15.20 -13.48
N VAL A 310 -5.43 14.25 -12.54
CA VAL A 310 -4.41 14.04 -11.50
C VAL A 310 -3.05 13.72 -12.14
N PHE A 311 -2.98 12.82 -13.12
CA PHE A 311 -1.73 12.51 -13.81
C PHE A 311 -1.18 13.70 -14.60
N ASP A 312 -2.03 14.44 -15.32
CA ASP A 312 -1.62 15.62 -16.08
C ASP A 312 -1.02 16.69 -15.15
N GLU A 313 -1.63 16.93 -13.99
CA GLU A 313 -1.12 17.85 -12.98
C GLU A 313 0.23 17.38 -12.42
N LEU A 314 0.33 16.12 -12.00
CA LEU A 314 1.58 15.56 -11.45
C LEU A 314 2.73 15.63 -12.45
N LEU A 315 2.48 15.31 -13.72
CA LEU A 315 3.49 15.37 -14.77
C LEU A 315 3.90 16.81 -15.06
N SER A 316 2.96 17.74 -15.15
CA SER A 316 3.26 19.15 -15.39
C SER A 316 4.10 19.76 -14.26
N GLN A 317 3.71 19.52 -12.99
CA GLN A 317 4.46 19.95 -11.81
C GLN A 317 5.86 19.32 -11.77
N TYR A 318 5.96 18.02 -12.06
CA TYR A 318 7.25 17.32 -12.10
C TYR A 318 8.17 17.91 -13.16
N GLU A 319 7.69 18.09 -14.39
CA GLU A 319 8.44 18.68 -15.51
C GLU A 319 8.92 20.11 -15.19
N GLN A 320 8.07 20.92 -14.55
CA GLN A 320 8.45 22.25 -14.08
C GLN A 320 9.53 22.20 -13.00
N ALA A 321 9.43 21.26 -12.06
CA ALA A 321 10.38 21.11 -10.96
C ALA A 321 11.76 20.62 -11.41
N ILE A 322 11.84 19.77 -12.45
CA ILE A 322 13.12 19.28 -13.00
C ILE A 322 13.69 20.17 -14.11
N SER A 323 12.89 21.11 -14.64
CA SER A 323 13.38 22.04 -15.65
C SER A 323 14.41 22.98 -15.02
N PRO A 324 15.60 23.16 -15.64
CA PRO A 324 16.55 24.15 -15.15
C PRO A 324 15.87 25.50 -15.19
N SER A 325 15.71 26.14 -14.02
CA SER A 325 15.20 27.51 -13.88
C SER A 325 15.72 28.35 -15.05
N LYS A 326 14.81 28.89 -15.88
CA LYS A 326 15.14 30.06 -16.70
C LYS A 326 15.59 31.11 -15.70
N LYS A 327 16.91 31.19 -15.49
CA LYS A 327 17.54 32.25 -14.72
C LYS A 327 16.93 33.55 -15.21
N ALA A 328 16.27 34.27 -14.31
CA ALA A 328 15.97 35.67 -14.52
C ALA A 328 17.30 36.34 -14.93
N ILE A 329 17.34 36.80 -16.17
CA ILE A 329 18.34 37.75 -16.67
C ILE A 329 17.82 39.13 -16.28
#